data_AF-A0A0Q9SH69-F1
#
_entry.id   AF-A0A0Q9SH69-F1
#
_cell.length_a   1.000
_cell.length_b   1.000
_cell.length_c   1.000
_cell.angle_alpha   90.00
_cell.angle_beta   90.00
_cell.angle_gamma   90.00
#
_symmetry.space_group_name_H-M   'P 1'
#
loop_
_entity.id
_entity.type
_entity.pdbx_description
1 polymer ?
#
loop_
_entity_poly.entity_id
_entity_poly.type
_entity_poly.pdbx_seq_one_letter_code
_entity_poly.pdbx_strand_id
1 'polypeptide(L)'
;MEPTGHYGYNLANWLTGKGKSVVMVNPATTKRNKENRDNSPSKSDPKDALVIADVMSRGYYYEYTRQAIVFLQRLWSKLFCSLKLLHTLLAYQ
;
A
#
# COMPACT_ATOMS: atom_id res chain seq x y z
N MET A 1 6.56 -6.15 3.01
CA MET A 1 6.23 -5.62 4.35
C MET A 1 4.73 -5.74 4.55
N GLU A 2 4.26 -6.07 5.73
CA GLU A 2 2.83 -5.97 6.04
C GLU A 2 2.44 -4.49 6.18
N PRO A 3 1.24 -4.05 5.76
CA PRO A 3 0.79 -2.68 5.95
C PRO A 3 0.45 -2.44 7.44
N THR A 4 1.46 -2.08 8.23
CA THR A 4 1.34 -1.72 9.65
C THR A 4 0.89 -0.25 9.83
N GLY A 5 0.01 0.23 8.95
CA GLY A 5 -0.45 1.62 8.94
C GLY A 5 0.68 2.65 8.84
N HIS A 6 0.53 3.76 9.58
CA HIS A 6 1.43 4.92 9.52
C HIS A 6 2.88 4.64 9.94
N TYR A 7 3.10 3.63 10.79
CA TYR A 7 4.44 3.26 11.26
C TYR A 7 5.36 2.78 10.12
N GLY A 8 4.80 2.10 9.11
CA GLY A 8 5.57 1.56 7.98
C GLY A 8 5.93 2.59 6.91
N TYR A 9 5.28 3.75 6.88
CA TYR A 9 5.41 4.70 5.78
C TYR A 9 6.78 5.38 5.75
N ASN A 10 7.34 5.73 6.91
CA ASN A 10 8.66 6.38 6.97
C ASN A 10 9.76 5.43 6.47
N LEU A 11 9.72 4.17 6.89
CA LEU A 11 10.65 3.14 6.45
C LEU A 11 10.52 2.85 4.96
N ALA A 12 9.29 2.69 4.46
CA ALA A 12 9.03 2.48 3.05
C ALA A 12 9.53 3.65 2.20
N ASN A 13 9.26 4.89 2.61
CA ASN A 13 9.71 6.09 1.91
C ASN A 13 11.23 6.22 1.86
N TRP A 14 11.92 5.87 2.95
CA TRP A 14 13.38 5.88 3.02
C TRP A 14 14.00 4.80 2.12
N LEU A 15 13.45 3.58 2.13
CA LEU A 15 13.90 2.48 1.28
C LEU A 15 13.69 2.77 -0.21
N THR A 16 12.52 3.31 -0.58
CA THR A 16 12.26 3.78 -1.95
C THR A 16 13.20 4.90 -2.35
N GLY A 17 13.53 5.82 -1.42
CA GLY A 17 14.51 6.89 -1.65
C GLY A 17 15.93 6.40 -1.92
N LYS A 18 16.28 5.21 -1.42
CA LYS A 18 17.54 4.52 -1.72
C LYS A 18 17.49 3.64 -2.97
N GLY A 19 16.40 3.70 -3.75
CA GLY A 19 16.23 2.90 -4.97
C GLY A 19 15.96 1.42 -4.70
N LYS A 20 15.45 1.07 -3.51
CA LYS A 20 15.01 -0.31 -3.21
C LYS A 20 13.53 -0.46 -3.53
N SER A 21 13.19 -1.56 -4.22
CA SER A 21 11.81 -1.93 -4.49
C SER A 21 11.14 -2.37 -3.19
N VAL A 22 10.16 -1.58 -2.74
CA VAL A 22 9.36 -1.89 -1.57
C VAL A 22 8.06 -2.54 -2.02
N VAL A 23 7.81 -3.74 -1.52
CA VAL A 23 6.58 -4.48 -1.79
C VAL A 23 5.79 -4.67 -0.51
N MET A 24 4.47 -4.60 -0.64
CA MET A 24 3.53 -4.81 0.45
C MET A 24 2.75 -6.11 0.25
N VAL A 25 2.45 -6.80 1.35
CA VAL A 25 1.66 -8.03 1.35
C VAL A 25 0.26 -7.75 1.88
N ASN A 26 -0.75 -8.47 1.39
CA ASN A 26 -2.12 -8.33 1.85
C ASN A 26 -2.30 -8.98 3.25
N PRO A 27 -2.68 -8.22 4.30
CA PRO A 27 -2.91 -8.74 5.66
C PRO A 27 -3.91 -9.87 5.73
N ALA A 28 -4.94 -9.86 4.87
CA ALA A 28 -5.97 -10.90 4.85
C ALA A 28 -5.38 -12.26 4.43
N THR A 29 -4.44 -12.24 3.48
CA THR A 29 -3.75 -13.45 3.02
C THR A 29 -2.80 -13.97 4.10
N THR A 30 -2.08 -13.06 4.77
CA THR A 30 -1.21 -13.42 5.90
C THR A 30 -2.01 -14.04 7.04
N LYS A 31 -3.17 -13.47 7.39
CA LYS A 31 -4.04 -13.98 8.46
C LYS A 31 -4.57 -15.38 8.16
N ARG A 32 -5.10 -15.61 6.96
CA ARG A 32 -5.59 -16.94 6.53
C ARG A 32 -4.47 -17.99 6.51
N ASN A 33 -3.27 -17.62 6.06
CA ASN A 33 -2.14 -18.54 6.04
C ASN A 33 -1.64 -18.90 7.44
N LYS A 34 -1.70 -17.96 8.40
CA LYS A 34 -1.41 -18.23 9.82
C LYS A 34 -2.44 -19.19 10.43
N GLU A 35 -3.74 -18.96 10.16
CA GLU A 35 -4.82 -19.84 10.62
C GLU A 35 -4.67 -21.28 10.09
N ASN A 36 -4.33 -21.44 8.80
CA ASN A 36 -4.17 -22.74 8.18
C ASN A 36 -2.90 -23.50 8.63
N ARG A 37 -1.80 -22.81 8.95
CA ARG A 37 -0.52 -23.45 9.30
C ARG A 37 -0.35 -23.75 10.77
N ASP A 38 -0.69 -22.81 11.64
CA ASP A 38 -0.24 -22.87 13.04
C ASP A 38 -1.30 -23.38 14.02
N ASN A 39 -2.60 -23.26 13.70
CA ASN A 39 -3.76 -23.61 14.56
C ASN A 39 -3.62 -23.27 16.06
N SER A 40 -2.65 -22.42 16.40
CA SER A 40 -2.22 -22.08 17.73
C SER A 40 -2.00 -20.56 17.74
N PRO A 41 -2.50 -19.86 18.76
CA PRO A 41 -2.47 -18.39 18.80
C PRO A 41 -1.09 -17.83 19.18
N SER A 42 -0.01 -18.58 18.93
CA SER A 42 1.34 -18.20 19.36
C SER A 42 1.88 -17.05 18.49
N LYS A 43 2.09 -15.89 19.12
CA LYS A 43 2.74 -14.74 18.48
C LYS A 43 4.24 -14.96 18.46
N SER A 44 4.80 -15.35 17.33
CA SER A 44 6.24 -15.50 17.17
C SER A 44 6.70 -14.90 15.84
N ASP A 45 7.57 -13.90 15.90
CA ASP A 45 8.12 -13.19 14.74
C ASP A 45 8.77 -14.09 13.68
N PRO A 46 9.49 -15.19 14.04
CA PRO A 46 10.08 -16.09 13.03
C PRO A 46 9.03 -16.75 12.13
N LYS A 47 7.86 -17.09 12.69
CA LYS A 47 6.77 -17.70 11.93
C LYS A 47 6.11 -16.68 11.01
N ASP A 48 5.95 -15.44 11.49
CA ASP A 48 5.41 -14.35 10.69
C ASP A 48 6.31 -14.04 9.48
N ALA A 49 7.64 -14.05 9.68
CA ALA A 49 8.60 -13.90 8.59
C ALA A 49 8.47 -15.02 7.55
N LEU A 50 8.32 -16.28 7.98
CA LEU A 50 8.14 -17.42 7.08
C LEU A 50 6.84 -17.34 6.28
N VAL A 51 5.74 -16.95 6.91
CA VAL A 51 4.45 -16.77 6.22
C VAL A 51 4.54 -15.65 5.19
N ILE A 52 5.17 -14.52 5.53
CA ILE A 52 5.35 -13.41 4.60
C ILE A 52 6.24 -13.82 3.42
N ALA A 53 7.32 -14.57 3.65
CA ALA A 53 8.20 -15.08 2.60
C ALA A 53 7.47 -16.04 1.65
N ASP A 54 6.62 -16.94 2.18
CA ASP A 54 5.80 -17.85 1.38
C ASP A 54 4.79 -17.09 0.51
N VAL A 55 4.10 -16.10 1.08
CA VAL A 55 3.15 -15.22 0.37
C VAL A 55 3.84 -14.45 -0.76
N MET A 56 5.03 -13.91 -0.49
CA MET A 56 5.84 -13.21 -1.51
C MET A 56 6.30 -14.15 -2.63
N SER A 57 6.76 -15.35 -2.28
CA SER A 57 7.23 -16.35 -3.26
C SER A 57 6.11 -16.78 -4.22
N ARG A 58 4.86 -16.77 -3.76
CA ARG A 58 3.67 -17.05 -4.57
C ARG A 58 3.21 -15.87 -5.44
N GLY A 59 3.83 -14.69 -5.32
CA GLY A 59 3.45 -13.50 -6.07
C GLY A 59 2.29 -12.70 -5.48
N TYR A 60 1.84 -13.01 -4.27
CA TYR A 60 0.76 -12.27 -3.60
C TYR A 60 1.29 -11.01 -2.90
N TYR A 61 1.79 -10.07 -3.69
CA TYR A 61 2.25 -8.77 -3.22
C TYR A 61 1.79 -7.66 -4.17
N TYR A 62 1.82 -6.43 -3.68
CA TYR A 62 1.61 -5.24 -4.50
C TYR A 62 2.76 -4.26 -4.29
N GLU A 63 3.06 -3.48 -5.32
CA GLU A 63 4.12 -2.49 -5.27
C GLU A 63 3.73 -1.32 -4.35
N TYR A 64 4.69 -0.84 -3.56
CA TYR A 64 4.48 0.33 -2.73
C TYR A 64 4.51 1.60 -3.56
N THR A 65 3.34 2.20 -3.78
CA THR A 65 3.24 3.52 -4.37
C THR A 65 3.34 4.59 -3.29
N ARG A 66 4.25 5.56 -3.48
CA ARG A 66 4.32 6.75 -2.62
C ARG A 66 2.98 7.46 -2.60
N GLN A 67 2.35 7.51 -1.42
CA GLN A 67 1.05 8.15 -1.22
C GLN A 67 1.03 9.63 -1.62
N ALA A 68 2.18 10.32 -1.56
CA ALA A 68 2.32 11.71 -1.99
C ALA A 68 1.92 11.92 -3.46
N ILE A 69 2.29 10.99 -4.36
CA ILE A 69 1.97 11.10 -5.79
C ILE A 69 0.47 10.88 -6.01
N VAL A 70 -0.11 9.86 -5.35
CA VAL A 70 -1.54 9.56 -5.45
C VAL A 70 -2.40 10.70 -4.87
N PHE A 71 -1.95 11.30 -3.77
CA PHE A 71 -2.63 12.43 -3.13
C PHE A 71 -2.61 13.66 -4.04
N LEU A 72 -1.44 14.01 -4.59
CA LEU A 72 -1.32 15.10 -5.57
C LEU A 72 -2.19 14.83 -6.79
N GLN A 73 -2.14 13.63 -7.38
CA GLN A 73 -2.96 13.29 -8.54
C GLN A 73 -4.48 13.42 -8.26
N ARG A 74 -4.94 13.03 -7.07
CA ARG A 74 -6.33 13.25 -6.64
C ARG A 74 -6.67 14.72 -6.45
N LEU A 75 -5.77 15.49 -5.85
CA LEU A 75 -5.96 16.93 -5.64
C LEU A 75 -6.03 17.67 -6.98
N TRP A 76 -5.10 17.37 -7.88
CA TRP A 76 -5.03 17.90 -9.24
C TRP A 76 -6.27 17.51 -10.06
N SER A 77 -6.73 16.26 -9.99
CA SER A 77 -7.97 15.84 -10.65
C SER A 77 -9.19 16.63 -10.17
N LYS A 78 -9.31 16.89 -8.86
CA LYS A 78 -10.39 17.72 -8.31
C LYS A 78 -10.30 19.18 -8.75
N LEU A 79 -9.11 19.77 -8.69
CA LEU A 79 -8.84 21.14 -9.17
C LEU A 79 -9.17 21.27 -10.67
N PHE A 80 -8.75 20.31 -11.49
CA PHE A 80 -8.99 20.30 -12.93
C PHE A 80 -10.49 20.16 -13.26
N CYS A 81 -11.21 19.29 -12.55
CA CYS A 81 -12.67 19.18 -12.70
C CYS A 81 -13.38 20.48 -12.35
N SER A 82 -12.96 21.13 -11.26
CA SER A 82 -13.56 22.39 -10.81
C SER A 82 -13.28 23.55 -11.77
N LEU A 83 -12.06 23.63 -12.32
CA LEU A 83 -11.71 24.64 -13.32
C LEU A 83 -12.49 24.46 -14.62
N LYS A 84 -12.65 23.19 -15.04
CA LYS A 84 -13.41 22.84 -16.25
C LYS A 84 -14.88 23.22 -16.13
N LEU A 85 -15.49 23.02 -14.95
CA LEU A 85 -16.87 23.40 -14.66
C LEU A 85 -17.08 24.94 -14.74
N LEU A 86 -16.12 25.71 -14.22
CA LEU A 86 -16.14 27.17 -14.23
C LEU A 86 -16.05 27.73 -15.66
N HIS A 87 -15.21 27.14 -16.51
CA HIS A 87 -15.14 27.49 -17.93
C HIS A 87 -16.44 27.20 -18.68
N THR A 88 -17.10 26.06 -18.40
CA THR A 88 -18.38 25.74 -19.05
C THR A 88 -19.50 26.70 -18.62
N LEU A 89 -19.50 27.14 -17.36
CA LEU A 89 -20.50 28.09 -16.84
C LEU A 89 -20.29 29.51 -17.40
N LEU A 90 -19.04 29.96 -17.52
CA LEU A 90 -18.71 31.27 -18.13
C LEU A 90 -18.96 31.30 -19.64
N ALA A 91 -18.90 30.16 -20.33
CA ALA A 91 -19.20 30.05 -21.76
C ALA A 91 -20.70 29.99 -22.08
N TYR A 92 -21.57 29.90 -21.06
CA TYR A 92 -23.02 29.81 -21.21
C TYR A 92 -23.74 31.13 -20.88
N GLN A 93 -22.98 32.22 -20.65
CA GLN A 93 -23.47 33.56 -20.33
C GLN A 93 -23.13 34.52 -21.47
#